data_AF-A0A0N4VFQ7-F1
#
_entry.id   AF-A0A0N4VFQ7-F1
#
_cell.length_a   1.000
_cell.length_b   1.000
_cell.length_c   1.000
_cell.angle_alpha   90.00
_cell.angle_beta   90.00
_cell.angle_gamma   90.00
#
_symmetry.space_group_name_H-M   'P 1'
#
loop_
_entity.id
_entity.type
_entity.pdbx_description
1 polymer ?
#
loop_
_entity_poly.entity_id
_entity_poly.type
_entity_poly.pdbx_seq_one_letter_code
_entity_poly.pdbx_strand_id
1 'polypeptide(L)'
;MNSFPGDAQKAILRYFTAEQCKNNPCLNGGKCVVGKHACECSNGWMGKYCHSTNSRHCRDIYKTCQIWAQEGNCNILKTHTTFFELNCAVSCEKCTQNTSNILSAVPVPPALEPLFFMAGVWRSLAGKKLRFPSDMHEDHYEEILKITPAEVPMFGAPSYNYT
;
A
#
# COMPACT_ATOMS: atom_id res chain seq x y z
N MET A 1 -35.63 -2.41 29.71
CA MET A 1 -35.77 -1.52 28.54
C MET A 1 -34.45 -0.82 28.34
N ASN A 2 -33.67 -1.23 27.34
CA ASN A 2 -32.57 -0.44 26.75
C ASN A 2 -32.33 -1.05 25.37
N SER A 3 -33.00 -0.46 24.38
CA SER A 3 -32.90 -0.84 22.98
C SER A 3 -31.57 -0.31 22.44
N PHE A 4 -30.63 -1.20 22.13
CA PHE A 4 -29.49 -0.88 21.29
C PHE A 4 -30.01 -0.76 19.85
N PRO A 5 -30.00 0.41 19.20
CA PRO A 5 -30.27 0.50 17.77
C PRO A 5 -29.03 0.00 17.04
N GLY A 6 -29.22 -1.02 16.20
CA GLY A 6 -28.15 -1.70 15.50
C GLY A 6 -27.31 -0.78 14.62
N ASP A 7 -26.00 -0.80 14.86
CA ASP A 7 -25.01 -0.43 13.87
C ASP A 7 -24.66 -1.68 13.07
N ALA A 8 -25.23 -1.77 11.87
CA ALA A 8 -24.82 -2.72 10.87
C ALA A 8 -23.31 -2.59 10.65
N GLN A 9 -22.65 -3.75 10.67
CA GLN A 9 -21.24 -3.98 10.36
C GLN A 9 -20.85 -3.32 9.02
N LYS A 10 -20.48 -2.04 9.06
CA LYS A 10 -20.09 -1.22 7.91
C LYS A 10 -18.58 -0.98 8.02
N ALA A 11 -17.83 -1.42 7.01
CA ALA A 11 -16.38 -1.18 6.95
C ALA A 11 -16.08 0.29 7.27
N ILE A 12 -15.22 0.56 8.27
CA ILE A 12 -14.93 1.91 8.78
C ILE A 12 -14.08 2.66 7.74
N LEU A 13 -14.70 3.12 6.66
CA LEU A 13 -14.11 4.12 5.79
C LEU A 13 -14.01 5.41 6.61
N ARG A 14 -12.77 5.77 6.99
CA ARG A 14 -12.49 7.02 7.72
C ARG A 14 -12.47 8.19 6.73
N TYR A 15 -13.55 8.95 6.71
CA TYR A 15 -13.70 10.18 5.93
C TYR A 15 -12.99 11.36 6.60
N PHE A 16 -12.56 12.32 5.78
CA PHE A 16 -11.97 13.57 6.25
C PHE A 16 -13.03 14.49 6.85
N THR A 17 -12.77 14.95 8.08
CA THR A 17 -13.57 15.98 8.73
C THR A 17 -13.12 17.39 8.30
N ALA A 18 -13.98 18.39 8.52
CA ALA A 18 -13.61 19.79 8.29
C ALA A 18 -12.33 20.18 9.06
N GLU A 19 -12.22 19.74 10.31
CA GLU A 19 -11.03 19.99 11.14
C GLU A 19 -9.76 19.36 10.58
N GLN A 20 -9.83 18.14 10.05
CA GLN A 20 -8.68 17.51 9.41
C GLN A 20 -8.26 18.27 8.14
N CYS A 21 -9.21 18.68 7.31
CA CYS A 21 -8.88 19.39 6.07
C CYS A 21 -8.36 20.82 6.29
N LYS A 22 -8.57 21.46 7.46
CA LYS A 22 -8.00 22.80 7.76
C LYS A 22 -6.48 22.82 7.62
N ASN A 23 -5.81 21.77 8.05
CA ASN A 23 -4.34 21.68 8.01
C ASN A 23 -3.82 20.97 6.74
N ASN A 24 -4.71 20.57 5.83
CA ASN A 24 -4.45 19.76 4.64
C ASN A 24 -3.45 18.60 4.88
N PRO A 25 -3.90 17.39 5.27
CA PRO A 25 -3.01 16.25 5.52
C PRO A 25 -2.45 15.63 4.22
N CYS A 26 -2.83 16.12 3.05
CA CYS A 26 -2.42 15.59 1.77
C CYS A 26 -1.03 16.09 1.37
N LEU A 27 -0.17 15.18 0.90
CA LEU A 27 1.18 15.50 0.43
C LEU A 27 1.22 15.74 -1.09
N ASN A 28 2.37 16.17 -1.61
CA ASN A 28 2.64 16.32 -3.05
C ASN A 28 1.62 17.17 -3.83
N GLY A 29 1.17 18.28 -3.24
CA GLY A 29 0.17 19.16 -3.85
C GLY A 29 -1.25 18.60 -3.85
N GLY A 30 -1.51 17.52 -3.11
CA GLY A 30 -2.84 16.95 -2.96
C GLY A 30 -3.81 17.87 -2.24
N LYS A 31 -5.10 17.74 -2.58
CA LYS A 31 -6.19 18.52 -1.99
C LYS A 31 -7.04 17.66 -1.05
N CYS A 32 -7.22 18.14 0.17
CA CYS A 32 -8.16 17.55 1.13
C CYS A 32 -9.59 18.03 0.83
N VAL A 33 -10.53 17.10 0.76
CA VAL A 33 -11.95 17.39 0.56
C VAL A 33 -12.75 16.73 1.68
N VAL A 34 -13.54 17.53 2.39
CA VAL A 34 -14.38 17.07 3.50
C VAL A 34 -15.39 16.03 2.99
N GLY A 35 -15.58 14.96 3.73
CA GLY A 35 -16.46 13.86 3.35
C GLY A 35 -15.87 12.89 2.31
N LYS A 36 -14.61 13.09 1.87
CA LYS A 36 -13.87 12.07 1.11
C LYS A 36 -13.01 11.21 2.03
N HIS A 37 -12.72 9.98 1.61
CA HIS A 37 -11.92 9.02 2.38
C HIS A 37 -10.43 9.03 1.97
N ALA A 38 -10.09 9.73 0.88
CA ALA A 38 -8.76 9.88 0.32
C ALA A 38 -8.60 11.25 -0.34
N CYS A 39 -7.36 11.73 -0.40
CA CYS A 39 -6.98 13.01 -1.00
C CYS A 39 -7.13 12.99 -2.52
N GLU A 40 -7.41 14.16 -3.10
CA GLU A 40 -7.28 14.35 -4.54
C GLU A 40 -5.81 14.64 -4.87
N CYS A 41 -5.09 13.63 -5.33
CA CYS A 41 -3.66 13.74 -5.61
C CYS A 41 -3.38 14.45 -6.94
N SER A 42 -2.28 15.21 -6.98
CA SER A 42 -1.73 15.73 -8.24
C SER A 42 -1.21 14.61 -9.14
N ASN A 43 -1.01 14.92 -10.43
CA ASN A 43 -0.52 13.96 -11.43
C ASN A 43 0.76 13.24 -10.97
N GLY A 44 0.82 11.94 -11.21
CA GLY A 44 1.95 11.09 -10.80
C GLY A 44 1.87 10.52 -9.39
N TRP A 45 0.85 10.86 -8.59
CA TRP A 45 0.71 10.40 -7.19
C TRP A 45 -0.62 9.70 -6.93
N MET A 46 -0.64 8.77 -5.98
CA MET A 46 -1.84 8.06 -5.54
C MET A 46 -1.80 7.70 -4.04
N GLY A 47 -2.89 7.13 -3.53
CA GLY A 47 -3.03 6.69 -2.15
C GLY A 47 -3.82 7.66 -1.27
N LYS A 48 -4.12 7.26 -0.03
CA LYS A 48 -5.04 8.01 0.86
C LYS A 48 -4.64 9.47 1.09
N TYR A 49 -3.34 9.72 1.19
CA TYR A 49 -2.78 11.02 1.55
C TYR A 49 -1.72 11.49 0.53
N CYS A 50 -1.63 10.85 -0.64
CA CYS A 50 -0.62 11.16 -1.65
C CYS A 50 0.84 11.05 -1.13
N HIS A 51 1.10 10.14 -0.18
CA HIS A 51 2.35 10.10 0.59
C HIS A 51 3.61 9.90 -0.26
N SER A 52 4.67 10.64 0.09
CA SER A 52 5.98 10.60 -0.54
C SER A 52 6.97 9.64 0.12
N THR A 53 6.82 9.30 1.41
CA THR A 53 7.85 8.58 2.17
C THR A 53 8.04 7.12 1.74
N ASN A 54 7.02 6.52 1.11
CA ASN A 54 7.08 5.19 0.49
C ASN A 54 6.74 5.24 -1.02
N SER A 55 6.77 6.45 -1.61
CA SER A 55 6.47 6.79 -3.00
C SER A 55 5.38 5.95 -3.68
N ARG A 56 4.12 6.18 -3.29
CA ARG A 56 2.97 5.75 -4.10
C ARG A 56 2.85 6.59 -5.35
N HIS A 57 3.69 6.29 -6.31
CA HIS A 57 3.53 6.78 -7.66
C HIS A 57 2.25 6.24 -8.27
N CYS A 58 1.61 7.05 -9.10
CA CYS A 58 0.43 6.64 -9.85
C CYS A 58 0.75 5.41 -10.72
N ARG A 59 0.25 4.24 -10.36
CA ARG A 59 0.42 2.99 -11.12
C ARG A 59 -0.62 1.96 -10.70
N ASP A 60 -0.84 0.97 -11.57
CA ASP A 60 -1.59 -0.22 -11.19
C ASP A 60 -0.71 -1.18 -10.38
N ILE A 61 -1.34 -1.82 -9.39
CA ILE A 61 -0.67 -2.71 -8.44
C ILE A 61 -0.82 -4.17 -8.87
N TYR A 62 -2.00 -4.53 -9.35
CA TYR A 62 -2.31 -5.87 -9.85
C TYR A 62 -2.21 -5.89 -11.37
N LYS A 63 -1.66 -6.99 -11.91
CA LYS A 63 -1.56 -7.16 -13.37
C LYS A 63 -2.91 -7.18 -14.10
N THR A 64 -3.99 -7.51 -13.38
CA THR A 64 -5.35 -7.63 -13.93
C THR A 64 -6.20 -6.37 -13.78
N CYS A 65 -5.62 -5.25 -13.34
CA CYS A 65 -6.34 -3.98 -13.24
C CYS A 65 -7.00 -3.54 -14.54
N GLN A 66 -6.34 -3.76 -15.69
CA GLN A 66 -6.91 -3.43 -17.00
C GLN A 66 -8.18 -4.23 -17.31
N ILE A 67 -8.18 -5.52 -16.99
CA ILE A 67 -9.34 -6.40 -17.21
C ILE A 67 -10.50 -5.96 -16.33
N TRP A 68 -10.24 -5.74 -15.03
CA TRP A 68 -11.29 -5.28 -14.11
C TRP A 68 -11.86 -3.91 -14.48
N ALA A 69 -11.05 -3.01 -15.04
CA ALA A 69 -11.54 -1.74 -15.54
C ALA A 69 -12.47 -1.91 -16.75
N GLN A 70 -12.12 -2.81 -17.69
CA GLN A 70 -12.97 -3.15 -18.83
C GLN A 70 -14.29 -3.80 -18.41
N GLU A 71 -14.28 -4.60 -17.33
CA GLU A 71 -15.49 -5.18 -16.72
C GLU A 71 -16.33 -4.15 -15.95
N GLY A 72 -15.86 -2.91 -15.79
CA GLY A 72 -16.56 -1.85 -15.07
C GLY A 72 -16.47 -1.93 -13.55
N ASN A 73 -15.62 -2.81 -13.00
CA ASN A 73 -15.49 -3.05 -11.56
C ASN A 73 -15.08 -1.79 -10.78
N CYS A 74 -14.36 -0.86 -11.42
CA CYS A 74 -14.00 0.44 -10.85
C CYS A 74 -15.23 1.26 -10.38
N ASN A 75 -16.37 1.13 -11.07
CA ASN A 75 -17.58 1.89 -10.80
C ASN A 75 -18.64 1.04 -10.09
N ILE A 76 -18.83 -0.21 -10.55
CA ILE A 76 -19.84 -1.14 -10.00
C ILE A 76 -19.61 -1.39 -8.52
N LEU A 77 -18.35 -1.60 -8.13
CA LEU A 77 -18.01 -2.00 -6.76
C LEU A 77 -17.63 -0.83 -5.86
N LYS A 78 -17.65 0.41 -6.38
CA LYS A 78 -17.24 1.62 -5.67
C LYS A 78 -18.03 1.89 -4.40
N THR A 79 -19.32 1.53 -4.38
CA THR A 79 -20.20 1.68 -3.20
C THR A 79 -19.92 0.64 -2.12
N HIS A 80 -19.33 -0.50 -2.49
CA HIS A 80 -19.07 -1.62 -1.60
C HIS A 80 -17.62 -1.66 -1.12
N THR A 81 -16.67 -1.20 -1.95
CA THR A 81 -15.24 -1.27 -1.66
C THR A 81 -14.45 -0.20 -2.39
N THR A 82 -13.38 0.26 -1.75
CA THR A 82 -12.38 1.16 -2.35
C THR A 82 -11.21 0.40 -2.97
N PHE A 83 -11.30 -0.93 -3.05
CA PHE A 83 -10.22 -1.80 -3.52
C PHE A 83 -9.68 -1.40 -4.90
N PHE A 84 -10.56 -1.23 -5.89
CA PHE A 84 -10.14 -0.90 -7.26
C PHE A 84 -9.57 0.52 -7.36
N GLU A 85 -10.14 1.49 -6.63
CA GLU A 85 -9.62 2.85 -6.61
C GLU A 85 -8.21 2.92 -6.01
N LEU A 86 -7.91 2.08 -5.01
CA LEU A 86 -6.62 2.05 -4.33
C LEU A 86 -5.56 1.19 -5.04
N ASN A 87 -5.97 0.15 -5.76
CA ASN A 87 -5.04 -0.83 -6.36
C ASN A 87 -4.90 -0.69 -7.88
N CYS A 88 -5.87 -0.08 -8.56
CA CYS A 88 -5.93 0.03 -10.01
C CYS A 88 -6.06 1.50 -10.43
N ALA A 89 -5.23 2.36 -9.86
CA ALA A 89 -5.39 3.80 -9.97
C ALA A 89 -5.26 4.33 -11.41
N VAL A 90 -4.44 3.70 -12.26
CA VAL A 90 -4.29 4.10 -13.66
C VAL A 90 -5.44 3.55 -14.49
N SER A 91 -5.71 2.24 -14.36
CA SER A 91 -6.80 1.59 -15.09
C SER A 91 -8.19 2.17 -14.74
N CYS A 92 -8.40 2.61 -13.50
CA CYS A 92 -9.64 3.25 -13.05
C CYS A 92 -9.62 4.79 -13.15
N GLU A 93 -8.69 5.37 -13.92
CA GLU A 93 -8.60 6.81 -14.21
C GLU A 93 -8.55 7.71 -12.95
N LYS A 94 -7.97 7.21 -11.86
CA LYS A 94 -7.82 7.97 -10.60
C LYS A 94 -6.65 8.92 -10.63
N CYS A 95 -5.64 8.62 -11.45
CA CYS A 95 -4.45 9.43 -11.61
C CYS A 95 -3.82 9.15 -12.98
N THR A 96 -2.94 10.05 -13.41
CA THR A 96 -2.12 9.87 -14.61
C THR A 96 -0.68 9.54 -14.23
N GLN A 97 -0.07 8.58 -14.94
CA GLN A 97 1.33 8.24 -14.75
C GLN A 97 2.22 9.43 -15.13
N ASN A 98 3.20 9.74 -14.29
CA ASN A 98 4.25 10.69 -14.63
C ASN A 98 5.47 9.94 -15.16
N THR A 99 5.75 10.08 -16.46
CA THR A 99 6.87 9.44 -17.17
C THR A 99 8.25 9.90 -16.73
N SER A 100 8.34 10.96 -15.92
CA SER A 100 9.62 11.48 -15.39
C SER A 100 10.10 10.74 -14.14
N ASN A 101 9.26 9.91 -13.52
CA ASN A 101 9.60 9.22 -12.27
C ASN A 101 10.22 7.84 -12.57
N ILE A 102 11.43 7.59 -12.03
CA ILE A 102 12.05 6.27 -12.06
C ILE A 102 11.34 5.39 -11.02
N LEU A 103 10.50 4.46 -11.49
CA LEU A 103 9.69 3.60 -10.63
C LEU A 103 10.41 2.29 -10.30
N SER A 104 10.14 1.74 -9.12
CA SER A 104 10.51 0.37 -8.79
C SER A 104 9.83 -0.61 -9.75
N ALA A 105 10.50 -1.72 -10.09
CA ALA A 105 9.92 -2.74 -10.96
C ALA A 105 8.57 -3.25 -10.42
N VAL A 106 8.52 -3.59 -9.12
CA VAL A 106 7.31 -4.08 -8.44
C VAL A 106 6.70 -2.97 -7.56
N PRO A 107 5.38 -2.69 -7.66
CA PRO A 107 4.70 -1.74 -6.78
C PRO A 107 4.58 -2.32 -5.37
N VAL A 108 4.47 -1.45 -4.37
CA VAL A 108 4.11 -1.85 -3.01
C VAL A 108 2.58 -1.76 -2.83
N PRO A 109 1.88 -2.89 -2.58
CA PRO A 109 0.44 -2.91 -2.35
C PRO A 109 0.01 -2.19 -1.06
N PRO A 110 -1.23 -1.66 -0.94
CA PRO A 110 -1.73 -0.90 0.23
C PRO A 110 -1.65 -1.68 1.52
N ALA A 111 -1.92 -2.98 1.44
CA ALA A 111 -1.83 -3.88 2.57
C ALA A 111 -0.40 -4.01 3.14
N LEU A 112 0.64 -3.76 2.34
CA LEU A 112 2.04 -3.93 2.74
C LEU A 112 2.76 -2.62 3.09
N GLU A 113 2.14 -1.45 2.86
CA GLU A 113 2.76 -0.16 3.18
C GLU A 113 3.23 0.00 4.62
N PRO A 114 2.48 -0.46 5.65
CA PRO A 114 2.96 -0.36 7.04
C PRO A 114 4.25 -1.15 7.30
N LEU A 115 4.54 -2.13 6.45
CA LEU A 115 5.70 -3.02 6.53
C LEU A 115 6.81 -2.63 5.56
N PHE A 116 6.64 -1.54 4.79
CA PHE A 116 7.61 -1.13 3.77
C PHE A 116 9.00 -0.84 4.33
N PHE A 117 9.10 -0.44 5.60
CA PHE A 117 10.39 -0.22 6.26
C PHE A 117 11.28 -1.47 6.28
N MET A 118 10.71 -2.68 6.13
CA MET A 118 11.48 -3.92 6.04
C MET A 118 12.05 -4.17 4.65
N ALA A 119 11.51 -3.54 3.60
CA ALA A 119 11.96 -3.76 2.23
C ALA A 119 13.37 -3.17 2.03
N GLY A 120 14.29 -3.99 1.53
CA GLY A 120 15.69 -3.62 1.40
C GLY A 120 16.65 -4.80 1.52
N VAL A 121 17.94 -4.50 1.66
CA VAL A 121 18.99 -5.48 1.93
C VAL A 121 19.57 -5.18 3.30
N TRP A 122 19.42 -6.13 4.19
CA TRP A 122 19.93 -6.10 5.55
C TRP A 122 21.17 -6.98 5.64
N ARG A 123 22.21 -6.50 6.32
CA ARG A 123 23.47 -7.22 6.52
C ARG A 123 23.78 -7.28 8.00
N SER A 124 24.12 -8.46 8.49
CA SER A 124 24.50 -8.69 9.88
C SER A 124 25.73 -9.62 9.94
N LEU A 125 26.50 -9.51 11.01
CA LEU A 125 27.56 -10.46 11.36
C LEU A 125 27.14 -11.15 12.65
N ALA A 126 26.70 -12.40 12.55
CA ALA A 126 26.25 -13.19 13.68
C ALA A 126 27.42 -14.00 14.26
N GLY A 127 27.69 -13.89 15.57
CA GLY A 127 28.87 -14.44 16.23
C GLY A 127 28.65 -15.72 17.06
N LYS A 128 29.78 -16.32 17.49
CA LYS A 128 29.92 -17.52 18.35
C LYS A 128 29.01 -17.44 19.61
N LYS A 129 28.37 -18.57 19.97
CA LYS A 129 27.42 -18.85 21.09
C LYS A 129 25.91 -18.94 20.79
N LEU A 130 25.55 -19.33 19.57
CA LEU A 130 24.15 -19.43 19.14
C LEU A 130 23.76 -20.87 18.81
N ARG A 131 23.93 -21.85 19.72
CA ARG A 131 23.31 -23.16 19.47
C ARG A 131 22.70 -23.80 20.70
N PHE A 132 21.55 -24.38 20.40
CA PHE A 132 20.83 -25.33 21.21
C PHE A 132 21.23 -26.76 20.82
N PRO A 133 21.45 -27.67 21.77
CA PRO A 133 21.69 -27.44 23.20
C PRO A 133 23.14 -27.02 23.52
N SER A 134 24.07 -27.03 22.55
CA SER A 134 25.46 -26.56 22.66
C SER A 134 26.00 -26.03 21.33
N ASP A 135 26.90 -25.04 21.36
CA ASP A 135 27.29 -24.12 20.27
C ASP A 135 27.58 -24.74 18.88
N MET A 136 27.21 -24.01 17.81
CA MET A 136 27.28 -24.50 16.42
C MET A 136 28.53 -24.26 15.66
N HIS A 137 28.97 -23.05 15.80
CA HIS A 137 30.06 -22.56 15.03
C HIS A 137 31.06 -22.01 15.99
N GLU A 138 32.30 -22.28 15.63
CA GLU A 138 33.43 -21.66 16.25
C GLU A 138 33.68 -20.25 15.72
N ASP A 139 32.97 -19.79 14.70
CA ASP A 139 33.22 -18.46 14.14
C ASP A 139 31.91 -17.71 13.95
N HIS A 140 32.03 -16.52 13.38
CA HIS A 140 30.90 -15.70 12.98
C HIS A 140 30.46 -16.06 11.55
N TYR A 141 29.16 -15.92 11.25
CA TYR A 141 28.63 -15.98 9.88
C TYR A 141 28.07 -14.61 9.48
N GLU A 142 28.20 -14.27 8.20
CA GLU A 142 27.51 -13.12 7.62
C GLU A 142 26.08 -13.54 7.27
N GLU A 143 25.10 -12.76 7.71
CA GLU A 143 23.70 -12.91 7.33
C GLU A 143 23.32 -11.75 6.40
N ILE A 144 22.79 -12.09 5.23
CA ILE A 144 22.25 -11.12 4.29
C ILE A 144 20.78 -11.45 4.10
N LEU A 145 19.89 -10.60 4.59
CA LEU A 145 18.45 -10.73 4.43
C LEU A 145 17.96 -9.72 3.41
N LYS A 146 17.44 -10.19 2.27
CA LYS A 146 16.88 -9.35 1.24
C LYS A 146 15.36 -9.48 1.23
N ILE A 147 14.66 -8.37 1.46
CA ILE A 147 13.20 -8.31 1.46
C ILE A 147 12.75 -7.45 0.29
N THR A 148 11.93 -8.00 -0.60
CA THR A 148 11.42 -7.31 -1.78
C THR A 148 9.92 -7.56 -1.99
N PRO A 149 9.13 -6.58 -2.46
CA PRO A 149 7.73 -6.81 -2.79
C PRO A 149 7.58 -7.92 -3.83
N ALA A 150 6.62 -8.83 -3.62
CA ALA A 150 6.28 -9.83 -4.62
C ALA A 150 5.31 -9.25 -5.66
N GLU A 151 5.42 -9.71 -6.90
CA GLU A 151 4.43 -9.39 -7.92
C GLU A 151 3.08 -10.03 -7.55
N VAL A 152 1.99 -9.27 -7.70
CA VAL A 152 0.66 -9.76 -7.35
C VAL A 152 -0.09 -10.17 -8.62
N PRO A 153 -0.34 -11.48 -8.84
CA PRO A 153 -1.16 -11.96 -9.95
C PRO A 153 -2.65 -11.67 -9.71
N MET A 154 -3.51 -12.14 -10.63
CA MET A 154 -4.94 -11.87 -10.66
C MET A 154 -5.67 -12.07 -9.32
N PHE A 155 -5.34 -13.13 -8.59
CA PHE A 155 -5.88 -13.40 -7.26
C PHE A 155 -4.75 -13.86 -6.34
N GLY A 156 -4.62 -13.23 -5.17
CA GLY A 156 -3.59 -13.54 -4.19
C GLY A 156 -3.45 -12.44 -3.16
N ALA A 157 -3.09 -12.83 -1.93
CA ALA A 157 -2.69 -11.86 -0.93
C ALA A 157 -1.32 -11.27 -1.33
N PRO A 158 -1.15 -9.94 -1.33
CA PRO A 158 0.15 -9.34 -1.57
C PRO A 158 1.14 -9.78 -0.49
N SER A 159 2.37 -10.10 -0.89
CA SER A 159 3.41 -10.58 0.03
C SER A 159 4.76 -9.92 -0.24
N TYR A 160 5.69 -10.11 0.71
CA TYR A 160 7.11 -9.85 0.51
C TYR A 160 7.82 -11.18 0.26
N ASN A 161 8.70 -11.19 -0.74
CA ASN A 161 9.70 -12.24 -0.89
C ASN A 161 10.88 -11.92 0.02
N TYR A 162 11.38 -12.94 0.72
CA TYR A 162 12.61 -12.86 1.50
C TYR A 162 13.59 -13.93 1.05
N THR A 163 14.88 -13.59 1.01
CA THR A 163 15.99 -14.49 0.68
C THR A 163 17.19 -14.17 1.56
#